data_AF-A0A7C4IVE8-F1
#
_entry.id   AF-A0A7C4IVE8-F1
#
_cell.length_a   1.000
_cell.length_b   1.000
_cell.length_c   1.000
_cell.angle_alpha   90.00
_cell.angle_beta   90.00
_cell.angle_gamma   90.00
#
_symmetry.space_group_name_H-M   'P 1'
#
loop_
_entity.id
_entity.type
_entity.pdbx_description
1 polymer ?
#
loop_
_entity_poly.entity_id
_entity_poly.type
_entity_poly.pdbx_seq_one_letter_code
_entity_poly.pdbx_strand_id
1 'polypeptide(L)'
;MKITVGAVVQGKSSLAYKTGNWRDQRPVLDVDRCKACGQCEEVCPDSAVHVINETYVIDYDFCKGCGLCAYECPAQAIEMVKEEK
;
A
#
# COMPACT_ATOMS: atom_id res chain seq x y z
N MET A 1 -21.15 -7.33 -7.00
CA MET A 1 -21.21 -6.01 -7.66
C MET A 1 -22.54 -5.89 -8.39
N LYS A 2 -23.41 -4.94 -8.02
CA LYS A 2 -24.69 -4.71 -8.73
C LYS A 2 -24.44 -3.65 -9.79
N ILE A 3 -24.48 -4.03 -11.07
CA ILE A 3 -24.28 -3.09 -12.17
C ILE A 3 -25.55 -2.23 -12.28
N THR A 4 -25.40 -0.91 -12.20
CA THR A 4 -26.48 0.07 -12.38
C THR A 4 -26.82 0.23 -13.86
N VAL A 5 -28.02 0.71 -14.18
CA VAL A 5 -28.39 1.05 -15.56
C VAL A 5 -27.40 2.10 -16.09
N GLY A 6 -26.74 1.79 -17.21
CA GLY A 6 -25.71 2.65 -17.81
C GLY A 6 -24.31 2.53 -17.20
N ALA A 7 -24.06 1.54 -16.33
CA ALA A 7 -22.76 1.35 -15.65
C ALA A 7 -22.26 2.60 -14.92
N VAL A 8 -23.18 3.43 -14.41
CA VAL A 8 -22.87 4.65 -13.68
C VAL A 8 -22.36 4.29 -12.29
N VAL A 9 -21.07 4.56 -12.05
CA VAL A 9 -20.48 4.47 -10.73
C VAL A 9 -20.81 5.70 -9.91
N GLN A 10 -21.19 5.50 -8.65
CA GLN A 10 -21.31 6.62 -7.72
C GLN A 10 -19.91 7.19 -7.43
N GLY A 11 -19.78 8.52 -7.42
CA GLY A 11 -18.54 9.19 -7.04
C GLY A 11 -18.12 8.83 -5.61
N LYS A 12 -16.83 8.99 -5.30
CA LYS A 12 -16.23 8.64 -3.98
C LYS A 12 -16.40 7.17 -3.58
N SER A 13 -16.56 6.27 -4.54
CA SER A 13 -16.71 4.83 -4.28
C SER A 13 -15.39 4.08 -4.12
N SER A 14 -14.23 4.72 -4.30
CA SER A 14 -12.92 4.06 -4.25
C SER A 14 -12.68 3.25 -2.97
N LEU A 15 -13.12 3.77 -1.82
CA LEU A 15 -12.98 3.09 -0.52
C LEU A 15 -13.85 1.82 -0.40
N ALA A 16 -14.87 1.65 -1.25
CA ALA A 16 -15.69 0.44 -1.26
C ALA A 16 -14.99 -0.75 -1.94
N TYR A 17 -13.90 -0.51 -2.67
CA TYR A 17 -13.18 -1.52 -3.45
C TYR A 17 -11.80 -1.77 -2.85
N LYS A 18 -11.73 -2.69 -1.90
CA LYS A 18 -10.47 -3.16 -1.32
C LYS A 18 -9.64 -3.88 -2.39
N THR A 19 -8.46 -3.33 -2.70
CA THR A 19 -7.54 -3.84 -3.73
C THR A 19 -6.45 -4.76 -3.19
N GLY A 20 -6.46 -5.04 -1.88
CA GLY A 20 -5.42 -5.82 -1.20
C GLY A 20 -5.26 -7.25 -1.72
N ASN A 21 -6.32 -7.84 -2.26
CA ASN A 21 -6.30 -9.18 -2.83
C ASN A 21 -5.54 -9.28 -4.18
N TRP A 22 -5.01 -8.18 -4.72
CA TRP A 22 -4.24 -8.17 -5.97
C TRP A 22 -2.77 -8.54 -5.77
N ARG A 23 -2.31 -8.58 -4.52
CA ARG A 23 -0.92 -8.88 -4.16
C ARG A 23 -0.53 -10.31 -4.53
N ASP A 24 0.66 -10.44 -5.12
CA ASP A 24 1.47 -11.65 -5.08
C ASP A 24 2.59 -11.55 -4.03
N GLN A 25 3.07 -10.32 -3.77
CA GLN A 25 4.06 -9.99 -2.76
C GLN A 25 3.55 -8.85 -1.86
N ARG A 26 4.09 -8.75 -0.64
CA ARG A 26 3.82 -7.65 0.31
C ARG A 26 5.12 -7.04 0.85
N PRO A 27 5.13 -5.72 1.12
CA PRO A 27 6.24 -5.07 1.80
C PRO A 27 6.24 -5.38 3.30
N VAL A 28 7.40 -5.73 3.85
CA VAL A 28 7.64 -5.90 5.29
C VAL A 28 8.73 -4.92 5.70
N LEU A 29 8.48 -4.17 6.77
CA LEU A 29 9.40 -3.17 7.30
C LEU A 29 10.40 -3.79 8.28
N ASP A 30 11.67 -3.46 8.09
CA ASP A 30 12.71 -3.54 9.11
C ASP A 30 12.71 -2.23 9.93
N VAL A 31 12.23 -2.31 11.17
CA VAL A 31 12.07 -1.15 12.06
C VAL A 31 13.43 -0.54 12.42
N ASP A 32 14.48 -1.36 12.56
CA ASP A 32 15.80 -0.90 13.00
C ASP A 32 16.51 -0.07 11.92
N ARG A 33 16.15 -0.30 10.66
CA ARG A 33 16.68 0.44 9.50
C ARG A 33 15.83 1.64 9.11
N CYS A 34 14.56 1.67 9.53
CA CYS A 34 13.64 2.73 9.17
C CYS A 34 14.06 4.07 9.81
N LYS A 35 14.04 5.15 9.02
CA LYS A 35 14.36 6.51 9.48
C LYS A 35 13.14 7.43 9.53
N ALA A 36 11.94 6.87 9.38
CA ALA A 36 10.68 7.63 9.34
C ALA A 36 10.67 8.82 8.35
N CYS A 37 11.35 8.70 7.21
CA CYS A 37 11.56 9.84 6.30
C CYS A 37 10.35 10.19 5.41
N GLY A 38 9.31 9.36 5.36
CA GLY A 38 8.10 9.62 4.56
C GLY A 38 8.18 9.28 3.06
N GLN A 39 9.38 8.99 2.51
CA GLN A 39 9.54 8.71 1.08
C GLN A 39 8.60 7.61 0.56
N CYS A 40 8.42 6.53 1.33
CA CYS A 40 7.55 5.42 0.96
C CYS A 40 6.06 5.77 0.92
N GLU A 41 5.62 6.77 1.70
CA GLU A 41 4.27 7.30 1.68
C GLU A 41 4.05 8.19 0.45
N GLU A 42 4.99 9.09 0.15
CA GLU A 42 4.90 9.99 -1.02
C GLU A 42 4.82 9.25 -2.36
N VAL A 43 5.58 8.15 -2.48
CA VAL A 43 5.65 7.37 -3.73
C VAL A 43 4.53 6.34 -3.86
N CYS A 44 3.69 6.16 -2.83
CA CYS A 44 2.63 5.16 -2.87
C CYS A 44 1.44 5.64 -3.75
N PRO A 45 1.21 5.04 -4.94
CA PRO A 45 0.17 5.52 -5.85
C PRO A 45 -1.25 5.24 -5.34
N ASP A 46 -1.39 4.31 -4.40
CA ASP A 46 -2.66 3.87 -3.83
C ASP A 46 -2.91 4.42 -2.42
N SER A 47 -2.02 5.30 -1.92
CA SER A 47 -2.10 5.86 -0.56
C SER A 47 -2.28 4.79 0.53
N ALA A 48 -1.64 3.63 0.34
CA ALA A 48 -1.73 2.49 1.25
C ALA A 48 -0.58 2.43 2.26
N VAL A 49 0.33 3.42 2.24
CA VAL A 49 1.50 3.52 3.12
C VAL A 49 1.41 4.85 3.85
N HIS A 50 1.58 4.82 5.17
CA HIS A 50 1.55 5.99 6.03
C HIS A 50 2.69 5.97 7.04
N VAL A 51 3.23 7.15 7.36
CA VAL A 51 4.13 7.33 8.51
C VAL A 51 3.36 8.02 9.64
N ILE A 52 3.08 7.28 10.70
CA ILE A 52 2.31 7.75 11.87
C ILE A 52 3.21 7.64 13.10
N ASN A 53 3.45 8.76 13.79
CA ASN A 53 4.31 8.81 14.99
C ASN A 53 5.66 8.11 14.77
N GLU A 54 6.35 8.47 13.67
CA GLU A 54 7.64 7.88 13.27
C GLU A 54 7.59 6.37 12.95
N THR A 55 6.41 5.78 12.89
CA THR A 55 6.21 4.36 12.57
C THR A 55 5.54 4.21 11.22
N TYR A 56 6.04 3.26 10.42
CA TYR A 56 5.46 2.93 9.14
C TYR A 56 4.27 1.97 9.30
N VAL A 57 3.17 2.30 8.64
CA VAL A 57 1.91 1.55 8.66
C VAL A 57 1.47 1.31 7.22
N ILE A 58 1.17 0.05 6.89
CA ILE A 58 0.59 -0.33 5.60
C ILE A 58 -0.87 -0.68 5.79
N ASP A 59 -1.73 -0.07 4.99
CA ASP A 59 -3.09 -0.56 4.80
C ASP A 59 -3.09 -1.72 3.78
N TYR A 60 -3.09 -2.94 4.30
CA TYR A 60 -3.15 -4.15 3.47
C TYR A 60 -4.54 -4.39 2.83
N ASP A 61 -5.57 -3.62 3.15
CA ASP A 61 -6.83 -3.67 2.39
C ASP A 61 -6.69 -3.00 1.01
N PHE A 62 -5.73 -2.10 0.84
CA PHE A 62 -5.53 -1.36 -0.42
C PHE A 62 -4.15 -1.57 -1.06
N CYS A 63 -3.13 -1.96 -0.29
CA CYS A 63 -1.80 -2.23 -0.82
C CYS A 63 -1.82 -3.31 -1.92
N LYS A 64 -1.34 -2.97 -3.13
CA LYS A 64 -1.27 -3.92 -4.25
C LYS A 64 0.07 -4.66 -4.36
N GLY A 65 1.02 -4.36 -3.48
CA GLY A 65 2.31 -5.07 -3.47
C GLY A 65 3.21 -4.72 -4.64
N CYS A 66 3.10 -3.51 -5.20
CA CYS A 66 3.86 -3.08 -6.39
C CYS A 66 5.36 -2.88 -6.14
N GLY A 67 5.80 -2.78 -4.88
CA GLY A 67 7.22 -2.68 -4.52
C GLY A 67 7.86 -1.30 -4.63
N LEU A 68 7.14 -0.26 -5.07
CA LEU A 68 7.69 1.11 -5.19
C LEU A 68 8.25 1.63 -3.85
N CYS A 69 7.53 1.39 -2.75
CA CYS A 69 8.00 1.78 -1.42
C CYS A 69 9.34 1.13 -1.04
N ALA A 70 9.57 -0.12 -1.44
CA ALA A 70 10.81 -0.83 -1.21
C ALA A 70 11.94 -0.31 -2.11
N TYR A 71 11.65 -0.08 -3.38
CA TYR A 71 12.62 0.42 -4.36
C TYR A 71 13.12 1.83 -4.02
N GLU A 72 12.21 2.74 -3.64
CA GLU A 72 12.53 4.14 -3.35
C GLU A 72 13.04 4.36 -1.92
N CYS A 73 13.03 3.34 -1.06
CA CYS A 73 13.47 3.49 0.33
C CYS A 73 14.99 3.75 0.39
N PRO A 74 15.46 4.94 0.79
CA PRO A 74 16.89 5.25 0.82
C PRO A 74 17.65 4.45 1.89
N ALA A 75 16.94 3.97 2.92
CA ALA A 75 17.50 3.11 3.95
C ALA A 75 17.46 1.60 3.58
N GLN A 76 16.81 1.27 2.47
CA GLN A 76 16.47 -0.11 2.07
C GLN A 76 15.86 -0.90 3.24
N ALA A 77 14.96 -0.26 3.98
CA ALA A 77 14.33 -0.78 5.19
C ALA A 77 13.05 -1.59 4.91
N ILE A 78 12.70 -1.83 3.65
CA ILE A 78 11.49 -2.54 3.27
C ILE A 78 11.87 -3.70 2.36
N GLU A 79 11.48 -4.91 2.74
CA GLU A 79 11.66 -6.14 1.97
C GLU A 79 10.34 -6.60 1.36
N MET A 80 10.37 -7.05 0.10
CA MET A 80 9.20 -7.63 -0.55
C MET A 80 9.19 -9.15 -0.33
N VAL A 81 8.21 -9.63 0.43
CA VAL A 81 8.03 -11.06 0.72
C VAL A 81 6.79 -11.60 -0.01
N LYS A 82 6.73 -12.91 -0.24
CA LYS A 82 5.56 -13.54 -0.87
C LYS A 82 4.31 -13.39 0.01
N GLU A 83 3.16 -13.11 -0.59
CA GLU A 83 1.87 -13.09 0.11
C GLU A 83 1.47 -14.52 0.47
N GLU A 84 1.15 -14.75 1.75
CA GLU A 84 0.54 -16.00 2.21
C GLU A 84 -0.98 -15.84 2.18
N LYS A 85 -1.67 -16.77 1.52
CA LYS A 85 -3.14 -16.80 1.36
C LYS A 85 -3.78 -17.81 2.30
#